data_AF-A0A454VYK2-F1
#
_entry.id   AF-A0A454VYK2-F1
#
_cell.length_a   1.000
_cell.length_b   1.000
_cell.length_c   1.000
_cell.angle_alpha   90.00
_cell.angle_beta   90.00
_cell.angle_gamma   90.00
#
_symmetry.space_group_name_H-M   'P 1'
#
loop_
_entity.id
_entity.type
_entity.pdbx_description
1 polymer ?
#
loop_
_entity_poly.entity_id
_entity_poly.type
_entity_poly.pdbx_seq_one_letter_code
_entity_poly.pdbx_strand_id
1 'polypeptide(L)' 'MVLGRLTKEEKKNLLERAGDVRGMLSGYRSGSEELPRPGEPRAQYLPGLPLRERYATKASELGVTDRT' A
#
# COMPACT_ATOMS: atom_id res chain seq x y z
N MET A 1 8.81 -16.43 -16.79
CA MET A 1 8.35 -15.24 -16.01
C MET A 1 8.96 -15.28 -14.61
N VAL A 2 9.49 -14.16 -14.13
CA VAL A 2 10.16 -14.03 -12.82
C VAL A 2 9.22 -14.32 -11.64
N LEU A 3 7.95 -13.95 -11.74
CA LEU A 3 6.94 -14.15 -10.68
C LEU A 3 6.47 -15.61 -10.51
N GLY A 4 6.74 -16.47 -11.51
CA GLY A 4 6.33 -17.88 -11.47
C GLY A 4 7.15 -18.73 -10.49
N ARG A 5 8.35 -18.24 -10.11
CA ARG A 5 9.29 -18.94 -9.21
C ARG A 5 9.03 -18.68 -7.73
N LEU A 6 8.15 -17.74 -7.40
CA LEU A 6 7.83 -17.39 -6.01
C LEU A 6 6.97 -18.49 -5.37
N THR A 7 7.32 -18.84 -4.14
CA THR A 7 6.49 -19.65 -3.24
C THR A 7 5.16 -18.96 -2.96
N LYS A 8 4.19 -19.71 -2.41
CA LYS A 8 2.88 -19.15 -2.04
C LYS A 8 3.03 -18.02 -1.01
N GLU A 9 3.97 -18.15 -0.08
CA GLU A 9 4.24 -17.15 0.95
C GLU A 9 4.88 -15.89 0.37
N GLU A 10 5.85 -16.03 -0.53
CA GLU A 10 6.44 -14.88 -1.22
C GLU A 10 5.43 -14.15 -2.10
N LYS A 11 4.55 -14.88 -2.79
CA LYS A 11 3.45 -14.26 -3.56
C LYS A 11 2.49 -13.51 -2.65
N LYS A 12 2.14 -14.07 -1.49
CA LYS A 12 1.30 -13.39 -0.50
C LYS A 12 1.97 -12.10 -0.03
N ASN A 13 3.24 -12.15 0.34
CA ASN A 13 4.00 -10.97 0.78
C ASN A 13 4.11 -9.91 -0.33
N LEU A 14 4.29 -10.33 -1.58
CA LEU A 14 4.31 -9.44 -2.73
C LEU A 14 2.96 -8.75 -2.92
N LEU A 15 1.85 -9.50 -2.85
CA LEU A 15 0.50 -8.95 -2.99
C LEU A 15 0.15 -7.96 -1.88
N GLU A 16 0.58 -8.25 -0.64
CA GLU A 16 0.43 -7.32 0.48
C GLU A 16 1.19 -6.02 0.21
N ARG A 17 2.48 -6.09 -0.11
CA ARG A 17 3.31 -4.90 -0.41
C ARG A 17 2.82 -4.13 -1.64
N ALA A 18 2.33 -4.83 -2.66
CA ALA A 18 1.75 -4.19 -3.84
C ALA A 18 0.42 -3.48 -3.51
N GLY A 19 -0.39 -4.05 -2.61
CA GLY A 19 -1.60 -3.40 -2.11
C GLY A 19 -1.27 -2.13 -1.32
N ASP A 20 -0.22 -2.18 -0.52
CA ASP A 20 0.28 -1.06 0.27
C ASP A 20 0.70 0.14 -0.60
N VAL A 21 1.51 -0.10 -1.64
CA VAL A 21 1.95 0.95 -2.56
C VAL A 21 0.77 1.56 -3.32
N ARG A 22 -0.17 0.73 -3.79
CA ARG A 22 -1.38 1.19 -4.48
C ARG A 22 -2.27 2.02 -3.57
N GLY A 23 -2.48 1.57 -2.34
CA GLY A 23 -3.23 2.30 -1.31
C GLY A 23 -2.61 3.65 -1.00
N MET A 24 -1.28 3.73 -0.98
CA MET A 24 -0.56 4.96 -0.72
C MET A 24 -0.72 6.02 -1.82
N LEU A 25 -0.72 5.59 -3.07
CA LEU A 25 -0.78 6.47 -4.24
C LEU A 25 -2.22 6.91 -4.55
N SER A 26 -3.18 6.00 -4.38
CA SER A 26 -4.58 6.21 -4.80
C SER A 26 -5.55 6.45 -3.65
N GLY A 27 -5.19 6.10 -2.41
CA GLY A 27 -6.14 6.00 -1.29
C GLY A 27 -6.92 4.67 -1.23
N TYR A 28 -6.77 3.80 -2.23
CA TYR A 28 -7.46 2.52 -2.37
C TYR A 28 -6.47 1.36 -2.45
N ARG A 29 -6.67 0.29 -1.67
CA ARG A 29 -5.78 -0.89 -1.70
C ARG A 29 -5.82 -1.63 -3.04
N SER A 30 -6.92 -1.52 -3.77
CA SER A 30 -7.06 -1.96 -5.16
C SER A 30 -6.18 -1.16 -6.12
N GLY A 31 -5.92 0.12 -5.80
CA GLY A 31 -5.30 1.12 -6.67
C GLY A 31 -6.29 2.00 -7.42
N SER A 32 -7.60 1.74 -7.29
CA SER A 32 -8.66 2.46 -8.01
C SER A 32 -9.95 2.51 -7.21
N GLU A 33 -10.76 3.53 -7.47
CA GLU A 33 -12.10 3.70 -6.90
C GLU A 33 -13.11 2.65 -7.40
N GLU A 34 -12.77 1.87 -8.43
CA GLU A 34 -13.63 0.85 -9.03
C GLU A 34 -13.92 -0.34 -8.10
N LEU A 35 -13.01 -0.62 -7.16
CA LEU A 35 -13.13 -1.72 -6.19
C LEU A 35 -12.75 -1.25 -4.78
N PRO A 36 -13.55 -0.35 -4.17
CA PRO A 36 -13.24 0.20 -2.86
C PRO A 36 -13.50 -0.85 -1.78
N ARG A 37 -12.59 -0.97 -0.82
CA ARG A 37 -12.85 -1.73 0.41
C ARG A 37 -13.61 -0.86 1.43
N PRO A 38 -14.30 -1.46 2.42
CA PRO A 38 -14.94 -0.70 3.49
C PRO A 38 -13.93 0.24 4.18
N GLY A 39 -14.23 1.54 4.19
CA GLY A 39 -13.36 2.58 4.75
C GLY A 39 -12.37 3.21 3.76
N GLU A 40 -12.46 2.92 2.47
CA GLU A 40 -11.70 3.58 1.40
C GLU A 40 -12.57 4.61 0.65
N PRO A 41 -12.01 5.77 0.20
CA PRO A 41 -10.60 6.13 0.20
C PRO A 41 -10.07 6.47 1.60
N ARG A 42 -8.89 5.96 1.92
CA ARG A 42 -8.25 6.23 3.20
C ARG A 42 -7.84 7.70 3.26
N ALA A 43 -8.42 8.46 4.18
CA ALA A 43 -8.18 9.91 4.31
C ALA A 43 -6.68 10.27 4.40
N GLN A 44 -5.89 9.43 5.10
CA GLN A 44 -4.44 9.59 5.28
C GLN A 44 -3.61 9.41 3.99
N TYR A 45 -4.22 8.92 2.91
CA TYR A 45 -3.57 8.65 1.64
C TYR A 45 -4.19 9.44 0.47
N LEU A 46 -5.02 10.44 0.78
CA LEU A 46 -5.65 11.27 -0.23
C LEU A 46 -4.60 12.00 -1.09
N PRO A 47 -4.85 12.16 -2.40
CA PRO A 47 -3.91 12.75 -3.35
C PRO A 47 -3.47 14.19 -3.00
N GLY A 48 -4.24 14.91 -2.17
CA GLY A 48 -3.90 16.25 -1.68
C GLY A 48 -2.90 16.28 -0.51
N LEU A 49 -2.60 15.15 0.13
CA LEU A 49 -1.65 15.11 1.26
C LEU A 49 -0.19 15.03 0.78
N PRO A 50 0.76 15.67 1.49
CA PRO A 50 2.18 15.53 1.19
C PRO A 50 2.62 14.07 1.21
N LEU A 51 3.45 13.66 0.24
CA LEU A 51 3.97 12.29 0.19
C LEU A 51 4.67 11.87 1.49
N ARG A 52 5.36 12.80 2.15
CA ARG A 52 6.01 12.58 3.46
C ARG A 52 5.03 12.11 4.54
N GLU A 53 3.83 12.69 4.61
CA GLU A 53 2.83 12.29 5.61
C GLU A 53 2.27 10.90 5.31
N ARG A 54 2.13 10.56 4.04
CA ARG A 54 1.74 9.21 3.61
C ARG A 54 2.82 8.19 3.93
N TYR A 55 4.10 8.52 3.75
CA TYR A 55 5.24 7.67 4.12
C TYR A 55 5.27 7.47 5.64
N ALA A 56 5.18 8.54 6.43
CA ALA A 56 5.16 8.44 7.88
C ALA A 56 3.98 7.60 8.42
N THR A 57 2.79 7.78 7.84
CA THR A 57 1.61 6.94 8.17
C THR A 57 1.89 5.48 7.84
N LYS A 58 2.45 5.19 6.65
CA LYS A 58 2.72 3.82 6.23
C LYS A 58 3.84 3.14 7.01
N ALA A 59 4.89 3.89 7.34
CA ALA A 59 5.99 3.44 8.18
C ALA A 59 5.46 3.02 9.56
N SER A 60 4.60 3.86 10.14
CA SER A 60 3.93 3.58 11.42
C SER A 60 3.05 2.32 11.36
N GLU A 61 2.29 2.13 10.27
CA GLU A 61 1.47 0.91 10.07
C GLU A 61 2.31 -0.37 9.96
N LEU A 62 3.44 -0.29 9.25
CA LEU A 62 4.33 -1.42 9.01
C LEU A 62 5.27 -1.69 10.19
N GLY A 63 5.24 -0.84 11.23
CA GLY A 63 6.16 -0.94 12.37
C GLY A 63 7.62 -0.72 11.96
N VAL A 64 7.85 -0.07 10.82
CA VAL A 64 9.19 0.25 10.32
C VAL A 64 9.46 1.73 10.60
N THR A 65 10.67 2.06 11.04
CA THR A 65 11.08 3.46 11.10
C THR A 65 11.39 3.96 9.68
N ASP A 66 11.16 5.24 9.41
CA ASP A 66 11.49 5.91 8.14
C ASP A 66 13.03 6.07 8.01
N ARG A 67 13.76 4.96 8.10
CA ARG A 67 15.21 4.90 7.96
C ARG A 67 15.61 3.76 7.03
N THR A 68 16.19 4.20 5.90
CA THR A 68 17.09 3.51 4.95
C THR A 68 16.52 2.39 4.11
#